data_AF-A0A7X8E3Q1-F1
#
_entry.id   AF-A0A7X8E3Q1-F1
#
_cell.length_a   1.000
_cell.length_b   1.000
_cell.length_c   1.000
_cell.angle_alpha   90.00
_cell.angle_beta   90.00
_cell.angle_gamma   90.00
#
_symmetry.space_group_name_H-M   'P 1'
#
loop_
_entity.id
_entity.type
_entity.pdbx_description
1 polymer ?
#
loop_
_entity_poly.entity_id
_entity_poly.type
_entity_poly.pdbx_seq_one_letter_code
_entity_poly.pdbx_strand_id
1 'polypeptide(L)'
;MKVVCINHQEFNSILDILRLYFQDISLKENSIKIEEPKTSNINCTIVSSQNMEVTKEQMRDQADQSQIFVQTFIEASDLKISNTVVPSALRRELKRQMYFILSSLLNISYPWGSLTGIRPTQIALRVYQAENCNFTLAKESLMKFWFVSEEKAKIALETAIAEDQILQNCNTKLPMLYIGIPFCSTRCSYCSFITQDAT
;
A
#
# COMPACT_ATOMS: atom_id res chain seq x y z
N MET A 1 7.06 0.34 -20.60
CA MET A 1 7.77 0.56 -19.32
C MET A 1 8.36 -0.73 -18.73
N LYS A 2 9.45 -0.65 -17.95
CA LYS A 2 10.05 -1.77 -17.20
C LYS A 2 10.24 -1.37 -15.73
N VAL A 3 10.01 -2.28 -14.79
CA VAL A 3 10.37 -2.11 -13.37
C VAL A 3 11.44 -3.14 -13.00
N VAL A 4 12.53 -2.71 -12.39
CA VAL A 4 13.64 -3.54 -11.91
C VAL A 4 13.69 -3.50 -10.39
N CYS A 5 13.76 -4.65 -9.75
CA CYS A 5 13.90 -4.77 -8.29
C CYS A 5 15.33 -5.19 -7.96
N ILE A 6 16.01 -4.45 -7.08
CA ILE A 6 17.40 -4.70 -6.68
C ILE A 6 17.43 -4.99 -5.18
N ASN A 7 18.07 -6.10 -4.79
CA ASN A 7 18.22 -6.58 -3.41
C ASN A 7 16.89 -6.86 -2.68
N HIS A 8 15.78 -7.03 -3.40
CA HIS A 8 14.51 -7.50 -2.84
C HIS A 8 13.67 -8.27 -3.85
N GLN A 9 12.81 -9.15 -3.34
CA GLN A 9 11.87 -9.96 -4.14
C GLN A 9 10.40 -9.64 -3.84
N GLU A 10 10.12 -8.42 -3.36
CA GLU A 10 8.78 -7.92 -3.04
C GLU A 10 7.92 -7.60 -4.28
N PHE A 11 7.91 -8.50 -5.27
CA PHE A 11 7.21 -8.35 -6.54
C PHE A 11 5.70 -8.23 -6.34
N ASN A 12 5.08 -9.04 -5.48
CA ASN A 12 3.64 -8.98 -5.24
C ASN A 12 3.20 -7.60 -4.75
N SER A 13 4.00 -7.01 -3.86
CA SER A 13 3.75 -5.70 -3.29
C SER A 13 3.78 -4.61 -4.36
N ILE A 14 4.76 -4.68 -5.26
CA ILE A 14 4.86 -3.78 -6.42
C ILE A 14 3.73 -4.02 -7.41
N LEU A 15 3.40 -5.28 -7.70
CA LEU A 15 2.32 -5.66 -8.62
C LEU A 15 0.96 -5.13 -8.18
N ASP A 16 0.66 -5.13 -6.89
CA ASP A 16 -0.58 -4.55 -6.36
C ASP A 16 -0.75 -3.08 -6.74
N ILE A 17 0.35 -2.31 -6.77
CA ILE A 17 0.34 -0.92 -7.20
C ILE A 17 0.28 -0.81 -8.72
N LEU A 18 1.08 -1.61 -9.44
CA LEU A 18 1.09 -1.60 -10.90
C LEU A 18 -0.28 -1.92 -11.49
N ARG A 19 -1.03 -2.85 -10.89
CA ARG A 19 -2.39 -3.22 -11.29
C ARG A 19 -3.41 -2.08 -11.16
N LEU A 20 -3.09 -1.01 -10.42
CA LEU A 20 -3.92 0.20 -10.42
C LEU A 20 -3.80 0.95 -11.75
N TYR A 21 -2.62 0.95 -12.37
CA TYR A 21 -2.33 1.77 -13.55
C TYR A 21 -2.35 0.98 -14.85
N PHE A 22 -2.11 -0.33 -14.81
CA PHE A 22 -1.90 -1.17 -15.98
C PHE A 22 -2.69 -2.47 -15.89
N GLN A 23 -3.20 -2.95 -17.04
CA GLN A 23 -3.95 -4.21 -17.15
C GLN A 23 -3.03 -5.39 -17.48
N ASP A 24 -2.11 -5.20 -18.43
CA ASP A 24 -1.22 -6.27 -18.93
C ASP A 24 0.17 -6.18 -18.32
N ILE A 25 0.41 -7.03 -17.31
CA ILE A 25 1.67 -7.07 -16.55
C ILE A 25 2.23 -8.49 -16.61
N SER A 26 3.50 -8.61 -17.01
CA SER A 26 4.22 -9.89 -17.04
C SER A 26 5.44 -9.86 -16.12
N LEU A 27 5.58 -10.92 -15.33
CA LEU A 27 6.77 -11.15 -14.50
C LEU A 27 7.87 -11.81 -15.34
N LYS A 28 9.08 -11.28 -15.25
CA LYS A 28 10.32 -11.94 -15.69
C LYS A 28 11.27 -11.98 -14.51
N GLU A 29 12.08 -13.04 -14.38
CA GLU A 29 12.99 -13.35 -13.24
C GLU A 29 13.18 -12.22 -12.20
N ASN A 30 13.88 -11.14 -12.55
CA ASN A 30 14.14 -9.98 -11.66
C ASN A 30 13.55 -8.64 -12.15
N SER A 31 12.61 -8.65 -13.09
CA SER A 31 11.99 -7.44 -13.60
C SER A 31 10.53 -7.63 -13.98
N ILE A 32 9.72 -6.62 -13.74
CA ILE A 32 8.33 -6.59 -14.18
C ILE A 32 8.28 -5.83 -15.50
N LYS A 33 7.75 -6.47 -16.55
CA LYS A 33 7.53 -5.85 -17.85
C LYS A 33 6.05 -5.47 -17.96
N ILE A 34 5.82 -4.23 -18.32
CA ILE A 34 4.48 -3.67 -18.52
C ILE A 34 4.27 -3.54 -20.02
N GLU A 35 3.29 -4.26 -20.54
CA GLU A 35 2.92 -4.18 -21.95
C GLU A 35 1.80 -3.15 -22.07
N GLU A 36 2.15 -1.96 -22.55
CA GLU A 36 1.15 -0.90 -22.76
C GLU A 36 0.43 -1.13 -24.11
N PRO A 37 -0.88 -0.84 -24.20
CA PRO A 37 -1.49 -0.61 -25.50
C PRO A 37 -0.77 0.58 -26.16
N LYS A 38 -0.62 0.54 -27.50
CA LYS A 38 0.22 1.41 -28.35
C LYS A 38 0.03 2.95 -28.23
N THR A 39 -0.77 3.43 -27.28
CA THR A 39 -1.23 4.81 -27.16
C THR A 39 -0.44 5.67 -26.17
N SER A 40 0.45 5.10 -25.35
CA SER A 40 1.34 5.84 -24.45
C SER A 40 2.81 5.50 -24.75
N ASN A 41 3.56 6.49 -25.26
CA ASN A 41 4.99 6.34 -25.60
C ASN A 41 5.90 6.39 -24.35
N ILE A 42 5.51 5.79 -23.23
CA ILE A 42 6.29 5.86 -21.98
C ILE A 42 7.26 4.66 -21.92
N ASN A 43 8.45 4.87 -22.47
CA ASN A 43 9.54 3.90 -22.39
C ASN A 43 10.57 4.34 -21.34
N CYS A 44 10.32 4.02 -20.07
CA CYS A 44 11.26 4.24 -18.97
C CYS A 44 11.49 2.98 -18.15
N THR A 45 12.61 2.97 -17.41
CA THR A 45 12.95 1.97 -16.40
C THR A 45 12.74 2.57 -15.01
N ILE A 46 11.87 1.97 -14.21
CA ILE A 46 11.75 2.27 -12.78
C ILE A 46 12.63 1.29 -12.02
N VAL A 47 13.51 1.79 -11.16
CA VAL A 47 14.36 0.97 -10.30
C VAL A 47 13.87 1.11 -8.86
N SER A 48 13.52 -0.02 -8.24
CA SER A 48 13.20 -0.14 -6.82
C SER A 48 14.34 -0.90 -6.15
N SER A 49 14.94 -0.33 -5.11
CA SER A 49 16.15 -0.89 -4.50
C SER A 49 16.20 -0.71 -2.99
N GLN A 50 16.88 -1.64 -2.33
CA GLN A 50 17.25 -1.54 -0.91
C GLN A 50 18.74 -1.77 -0.69
N ASN A 51 19.29 -1.20 0.39
CA ASN A 51 20.73 -1.28 0.70
C ASN A 51 21.22 -2.67 1.11
N MET A 52 20.33 -3.53 1.60
CA MET A 52 20.66 -4.90 2.02
C MET A 52 19.47 -5.83 1.85
N GLU A 53 19.69 -7.13 1.65
CA GLU A 53 18.61 -8.12 1.64
C GLU A 53 18.03 -8.31 3.04
N VAL A 54 16.72 -8.57 3.11
CA VAL A 54 15.97 -8.72 4.36
C VAL A 54 15.17 -10.00 4.29
N THR A 55 15.30 -10.85 5.29
CA THR A 55 14.60 -12.15 5.31
C THR A 55 13.14 -12.00 5.71
N LYS A 56 12.31 -13.01 5.40
CA LYS A 56 10.90 -13.03 5.79
C LYS A 56 10.73 -13.07 7.32
N GLU A 57 11.67 -13.68 8.01
CA GLU A 57 11.72 -13.76 9.47
C GLU A 57 11.92 -12.37 10.06
N GLN A 58 12.90 -11.61 9.55
CA GLN A 58 13.13 -10.22 9.97
C GLN A 58 11.91 -9.33 9.71
N MET A 59 11.26 -9.48 8.56
CA MET A 59 10.04 -8.71 8.25
C MET A 59 8.85 -9.02 9.18
N ARG A 60 8.85 -10.19 9.85
CA ARG A 60 7.78 -10.61 10.78
C ARG A 60 8.12 -10.24 12.22
N ASP A 61 9.39 -10.09 12.55
CA ASP A 61 9.83 -9.69 13.87
C ASP A 61 9.56 -8.20 14.12
N GLN A 62 8.67 -7.92 15.08
CA GLN A 62 8.38 -6.54 15.47
C GLN A 62 9.46 -5.94 16.38
N ALA A 63 10.30 -6.77 17.00
CA ALA A 63 11.40 -6.33 17.83
C ALA A 63 12.65 -5.95 17.01
N ASP A 64 12.75 -6.40 15.75
CA ASP A 64 13.85 -6.01 14.87
C ASP A 64 13.75 -4.52 14.49
N GLN A 65 14.72 -3.74 14.97
CA GLN A 65 14.84 -2.29 14.74
C GLN A 65 15.97 -1.93 13.77
N SER A 66 16.49 -2.91 13.02
CA SER A 66 17.47 -2.66 11.96
C SER A 66 16.95 -1.61 10.97
N GLN A 67 17.87 -0.80 10.44
CA GLN A 67 17.54 0.32 9.57
C GLN A 67 17.86 -0.05 8.12
N ILE A 68 16.82 -0.14 7.29
CA ILE A 68 16.92 -0.47 5.87
C ILE A 68 16.65 0.78 5.07
N PHE A 69 17.62 1.17 4.26
CA PHE A 69 17.44 2.26 3.30
C PHE A 69 16.81 1.72 2.03
N VAL A 70 15.70 2.33 1.62
CA VAL A 70 14.94 1.97 0.42
C VAL A 70 14.76 3.20 -0.47
N GLN A 71 14.95 3.00 -1.76
CA GLN A 71 14.77 4.05 -2.76
C GLN A 71 14.14 3.51 -4.04
N THR A 72 13.30 4.34 -4.65
CA THR A 72 12.70 4.08 -5.96
C THR A 72 12.89 5.31 -6.83
N PHE A 73 13.34 5.11 -8.07
CA PHE A 73 13.62 6.19 -9.01
C PHE A 73 13.39 5.76 -10.46
N ILE A 74 13.27 6.74 -11.36
CA ILE A 74 13.23 6.52 -12.80
C ILE A 74 14.63 6.75 -13.38
N GLU A 75 15.15 5.79 -14.16
CA GLU A 75 16.42 5.98 -14.88
C GLU A 75 16.31 7.17 -15.85
N ALA A 76 17.36 8.00 -15.87
CA ALA A 76 17.43 9.21 -16.70
C ALA A 76 16.34 10.27 -16.42
N SER A 77 15.84 10.31 -15.18
CA SER A 77 14.90 11.34 -14.69
C SER A 77 15.30 11.79 -13.29
N ASP A 78 14.89 13.00 -12.89
CA ASP A 78 15.08 13.52 -11.54
C ASP A 78 14.05 12.98 -10.53
N LEU A 79 13.04 12.23 -11.00
CA LEU A 79 11.99 11.71 -10.13
C LEU A 79 12.50 10.52 -9.31
N LYS A 80 12.65 10.75 -8.01
CA LYS A 80 13.11 9.77 -7.02
C LYS A 80 12.44 9.97 -5.67
N ILE A 81 12.36 8.90 -4.90
CA ILE A 81 11.91 8.91 -3.51
C ILE A 81 12.74 7.90 -2.71
N SER A 82 13.08 8.25 -1.48
CA SER A 82 13.85 7.38 -0.59
C SER A 82 13.39 7.54 0.85
N ASN A 83 13.55 6.49 1.64
CA ASN A 83 13.26 6.51 3.07
C ASN A 83 14.07 5.43 3.78
N THR A 84 14.21 5.56 5.10
CA THR A 84 14.77 4.51 5.96
C THR A 84 13.68 3.94 6.84
N VAL A 85 13.55 2.62 6.85
CA VAL A 85 12.48 1.90 7.57
C VAL A 85 12.99 0.66 8.26
N VAL A 86 12.23 0.19 9.24
CA VAL A 86 12.44 -1.12 9.88
C VAL A 86 11.91 -2.26 8.97
N PRO A 87 12.40 -3.51 9.14
CA PRO A 87 11.99 -4.64 8.32
C PRO A 87 10.48 -4.84 8.23
N SER A 88 9.77 -4.66 9.35
CA SER A 88 8.31 -4.83 9.43
C SER A 88 7.50 -3.80 8.62
N ALA A 89 8.11 -2.66 8.27
CA ALA A 89 7.51 -1.60 7.45
C ALA A 89 7.95 -1.66 5.98
N LEU A 90 9.00 -2.43 5.66
CA LEU A 90 9.65 -2.49 4.34
C LEU A 90 8.67 -2.68 3.18
N ARG A 91 7.83 -3.71 3.26
CA ARG A 91 6.83 -4.02 2.22
C ARG A 91 5.94 -2.83 1.91
N ARG A 92 5.53 -2.11 2.96
CA ARG A 92 4.60 -0.99 2.85
C ARG A 92 5.28 0.24 2.28
N GLU A 93 6.54 0.47 2.65
CA GLU A 93 7.34 1.55 2.10
C GLU A 93 7.62 1.36 0.60
N LEU A 94 7.97 0.15 0.16
CA LEU A 94 8.15 -0.17 -1.26
C LEU A 94 6.88 0.10 -2.07
N LYS A 95 5.70 -0.28 -1.56
CA LYS A 95 4.41 0.08 -2.16
C LYS A 95 4.21 1.58 -2.27
N ARG A 96 4.49 2.31 -1.20
CA ARG A 96 4.33 3.76 -1.11
C ARG A 96 5.21 4.50 -2.12
N GLN A 97 6.48 4.11 -2.21
CA GLN A 97 7.42 4.68 -3.17
C GLN A 97 7.02 4.38 -4.63
N MET A 98 6.62 3.15 -4.92
CA MET A 98 6.13 2.78 -6.25
C MET A 98 4.89 3.59 -6.64
N TYR A 99 3.94 3.76 -5.71
CA TYR A 99 2.74 4.59 -5.95
C TYR A 99 3.12 6.04 -6.26
N PHE A 100 4.04 6.63 -5.49
CA PHE A 100 4.51 8.00 -5.73
C PHE A 100 5.11 8.17 -7.13
N ILE A 101 5.99 7.26 -7.55
CA ILE A 101 6.63 7.32 -8.86
C ILE A 101 5.60 7.23 -9.98
N LEU A 102 4.69 6.25 -9.93
CA LEU A 102 3.69 6.05 -10.98
C LEU A 102 2.65 7.17 -11.02
N SER A 103 2.21 7.64 -9.85
CA SER A 103 1.24 8.73 -9.76
C SER A 103 1.80 10.02 -10.36
N SER A 104 3.06 10.32 -10.07
CA SER A 104 3.76 11.49 -10.61
C SER A 104 4.06 11.36 -12.10
N LEU A 105 4.46 10.17 -12.55
CA LEU A 105 4.82 9.91 -13.95
C LEU A 105 3.60 9.95 -14.88
N LEU A 106 2.48 9.37 -14.45
CA LEU A 106 1.26 9.25 -15.25
C LEU A 106 0.27 10.39 -14.98
N ASN A 107 0.52 11.23 -13.97
CA ASN A 107 -0.38 12.27 -13.49
C ASN A 107 -1.79 11.72 -13.14
N ILE A 108 -1.84 10.50 -12.60
CA ILE A 108 -3.06 9.82 -12.17
C ILE A 108 -2.92 9.56 -10.67
N SER A 109 -3.96 9.86 -9.90
CA SER A 109 -4.00 9.58 -8.46
C SER A 109 -5.27 8.82 -8.10
N TYR A 110 -5.17 7.98 -7.06
CA TYR A 110 -6.27 7.17 -6.56
C TYR A 110 -6.70 7.65 -5.16
N PRO A 111 -7.99 7.61 -4.79
CA PRO A 111 -8.48 8.19 -3.53
C PRO A 111 -7.81 7.63 -2.27
N TRP A 112 -7.39 6.37 -2.32
CA TRP A 112 -6.72 5.67 -1.21
C TRP A 112 -5.19 5.79 -1.23
N GLY A 113 -4.61 6.50 -2.20
CA GLY A 113 -3.18 6.66 -2.33
C GLY A 113 -2.45 5.32 -2.41
N SER A 114 -1.42 5.19 -1.58
CA SER A 114 -0.64 3.95 -1.45
C SER A 114 -1.28 2.87 -0.56
N LEU A 115 -2.43 3.13 0.08
CA LEU A 115 -3.09 2.18 1.00
C LEU A 115 -3.96 1.13 0.28
N THR A 116 -3.64 0.77 -0.96
CA THR A 116 -4.39 -0.21 -1.73
C THR A 116 -4.09 -1.66 -1.29
N GLY A 117 -5.15 -2.47 -1.18
CA GLY A 117 -5.07 -3.85 -0.71
C GLY A 117 -4.77 -4.00 0.79
N ILE A 118 -4.84 -2.91 1.55
CA ILE A 118 -4.64 -2.88 3.01
C ILE A 118 -5.98 -2.52 3.66
N ARG A 119 -6.25 -2.98 4.90
CA ARG A 119 -7.32 -2.43 5.73
C ARG A 119 -6.94 -1.01 6.16
N PRO A 120 -7.47 0.05 5.54
CA PRO A 120 -6.96 1.41 5.76
C PRO A 120 -7.19 1.90 7.19
N THR A 121 -8.24 1.40 7.87
CA THR A 121 -8.56 1.78 9.25
C THR A 121 -7.45 1.38 10.24
N GLN A 122 -6.74 0.28 10.00
CA GLN A 122 -5.61 -0.10 10.87
C GLN A 122 -4.44 0.88 10.76
N ILE A 123 -4.19 1.42 9.56
CA ILE A 123 -3.15 2.43 9.35
C ILE A 123 -3.60 3.77 9.94
N ALA A 124 -4.86 4.15 9.68
CA ALA A 124 -5.44 5.37 10.22
C ALA A 124 -5.38 5.39 11.75
N LEU A 125 -5.70 4.28 12.44
CA LEU A 125 -5.61 4.18 13.89
C LEU A 125 -4.16 4.37 14.38
N ARG A 126 -3.19 3.71 13.75
CA ARG A 126 -1.76 3.86 14.13
C ARG A 126 -1.27 5.29 13.93
N VAL A 127 -1.64 5.92 12.82
CA VAL A 127 -1.31 7.32 12.55
C VAL A 127 -1.98 8.23 13.58
N TYR A 128 -3.26 8.00 13.89
CA TYR A 128 -3.98 8.75 14.91
C TYR A 128 -3.30 8.68 16.28
N GLN A 129 -2.92 7.47 16.72
CA GLN A 129 -2.19 7.26 17.97
C GLN A 129 -0.80 7.94 17.96
N ALA A 130 -0.07 7.85 16.84
CA ALA A 130 1.25 8.48 16.70
C ALA A 130 1.16 10.03 16.73
N GLU A 131 0.07 10.59 16.24
CA GLU A 131 -0.21 12.04 16.26
C GLU A 131 -0.91 12.48 17.57
N ASN A 132 -0.67 11.77 18.67
CA ASN A 132 -1.23 12.05 20.00
C ASN A 132 -2.77 12.18 19.99
N CYS A 133 -3.45 11.33 19.23
CA CYS A 133 -4.90 11.34 19.06
C CYS A 133 -5.44 12.67 18.51
N ASN A 134 -4.65 13.40 17.73
CA ASN A 134 -5.10 14.62 17.06
C ASN A 134 -5.66 14.30 15.66
N PHE A 135 -6.96 14.50 15.48
CA PHE A 135 -7.64 14.19 14.22
C PHE A 135 -7.08 14.96 13.02
N THR A 136 -6.82 16.27 13.18
CA THR A 136 -6.35 17.12 12.09
C THR A 136 -4.94 16.74 11.66
N LEU A 137 -4.03 16.56 12.62
CA LEU A 137 -2.66 16.14 12.33
C LEU A 137 -2.63 14.74 11.71
N ALA A 138 -3.42 13.80 12.23
CA ALA A 138 -3.52 12.46 11.66
C ALA A 138 -4.06 12.47 10.22
N LYS A 139 -5.06 13.32 9.94
CA LYS A 139 -5.61 13.49 8.58
C LYS A 139 -4.53 14.03 7.65
N GLU A 140 -3.79 15.04 8.08
CA GLU A 140 -2.69 15.59 7.30
C GLU A 140 -1.58 14.56 7.06
N SER A 141 -1.22 13.76 8.06
CA SER A 141 -0.21 12.70 7.94
C SER A 141 -0.66 11.60 6.97
N LEU A 142 -1.95 11.23 6.96
CA LEU A 142 -2.51 10.34 5.94
C LEU A 142 -2.43 10.93 4.52
N MET A 143 -2.72 12.22 4.38
CA MET A 143 -2.66 12.89 3.07
C MET A 143 -1.22 13.03 2.57
N LYS A 144 -0.31 13.51 3.42
CA LYS A 144 1.07 13.84 3.04
C LYS A 144 1.95 12.61 2.87
N PHE A 145 1.89 11.66 3.80
CA PHE A 145 2.77 10.50 3.78
C PHE A 145 2.22 9.36 2.92
N TRP A 146 0.91 9.08 3.05
CA TRP A 146 0.27 7.94 2.39
C TRP A 146 -0.41 8.30 1.06
N PHE A 147 -0.45 9.58 0.70
CA PHE A 147 -1.09 10.11 -0.52
C PHE A 147 -2.60 9.84 -0.59
N VAL A 148 -3.25 9.72 0.56
CA VAL A 148 -4.70 9.49 0.65
C VAL A 148 -5.43 10.82 0.39
N SER A 149 -6.50 10.78 -0.39
CA SER A 149 -7.37 11.95 -0.59
C SER A 149 -7.99 12.43 0.74
N GLU A 150 -8.30 13.72 0.84
CA GLU A 150 -8.86 14.29 2.07
C GLU A 150 -10.13 13.56 2.54
N GLU A 151 -11.06 13.30 1.62
CA GLU A 151 -12.32 12.59 1.91
C GLU A 151 -12.04 11.19 2.48
N LYS A 152 -11.10 10.44 1.87
CA LYS A 152 -10.75 9.09 2.33
C LYS A 152 -9.93 9.08 3.61
N ALA A 153 -9.11 10.10 3.86
CA ALA A 153 -8.40 10.25 5.12
C ALA A 153 -9.38 10.49 6.28
N LYS A 154 -10.38 11.36 6.06
CA LYS A 154 -11.44 11.65 7.03
C LYS A 154 -12.25 10.38 7.39
N ILE A 155 -12.80 9.69 6.39
CA ILE A 155 -13.63 8.50 6.64
C ILE A 155 -12.82 7.37 7.29
N ALA A 156 -11.55 7.21 6.91
CA ALA A 156 -10.68 6.19 7.51
C ALA A 156 -10.43 6.46 9.00
N LEU A 157 -10.22 7.72 9.39
CA LEU A 157 -10.03 8.10 10.79
C LEU A 157 -11.31 7.96 11.60
N GLU A 158 -12.44 8.47 11.09
CA GLU A 158 -13.75 8.33 11.77
C GLU A 158 -14.07 6.86 12.02
N THR A 159 -13.88 6.02 11.00
CA THR A 159 -14.12 4.58 11.10
C THR A 159 -13.14 3.92 12.08
N ALA A 160 -11.85 4.24 12.00
CA ALA A 160 -10.83 3.67 12.88
C ALA A 160 -11.06 4.00 14.36
N ILE A 161 -11.46 5.24 14.66
CA ILE A 161 -11.74 5.68 16.03
C ILE A 161 -13.00 4.98 16.57
N ALA A 162 -14.06 4.88 15.75
CA ALA A 162 -15.27 4.17 16.12
C ALA A 162 -15.01 2.67 16.35
N GLU A 163 -14.23 2.03 15.48
CA GLU A 163 -13.79 0.63 15.64
C GLU A 163 -13.03 0.43 16.95
N ASP A 164 -12.06 1.30 17.25
CA ASP A 164 -11.25 1.20 18.47
C ASP A 164 -12.09 1.35 19.74
N GLN A 165 -13.04 2.29 19.77
CA GLN A 165 -13.97 2.47 20.90
C GLN A 165 -14.83 1.22 21.15
N ILE A 166 -15.31 0.57 20.09
CA ILE A 166 -16.08 -0.68 20.23
C ILE A 166 -15.18 -1.79 20.78
N LEU A 167 -13.98 -1.94 20.22
CA LEU A 167 -13.04 -3.00 20.60
C LEU A 167 -12.55 -2.87 22.05
N GLN A 168 -12.35 -1.64 22.55
CA GLN A 168 -12.00 -1.41 23.95
C GLN A 168 -13.07 -1.91 24.94
N ASN A 169 -14.33 -1.98 24.50
CA ASN A 169 -15.44 -2.47 25.31
C ASN A 169 -15.70 -3.99 25.11
N CYS A 170 -14.98 -4.67 24.23
CA CYS A 170 -15.16 -6.09 23.97
C CYS A 170 -14.48 -6.97 25.03
N ASN A 171 -15.23 -7.90 25.62
CA ASN A 171 -14.68 -8.91 26.53
C ASN A 171 -13.98 -10.03 25.73
N THR A 172 -12.67 -10.13 25.86
CA THR A 172 -11.81 -11.10 25.15
C THR A 172 -12.07 -12.56 25.52
N LYS A 173 -12.85 -12.83 26.58
CA LYS A 173 -13.22 -14.20 27.00
C LYS A 173 -14.49 -14.72 26.31
N LEU A 174 -15.21 -13.88 25.58
CA LEU A 174 -16.41 -14.29 24.86
C LEU A 174 -16.05 -15.02 23.55
N PRO A 175 -16.86 -16.00 23.12
CA PRO A 175 -16.67 -16.64 21.83
C PRO A 175 -16.87 -15.62 20.69
N MET A 176 -15.97 -15.65 19.70
CA MET A 176 -16.07 -14.80 18.52
C MET A 176 -17.06 -15.40 17.53
N LEU A 177 -18.13 -14.65 17.23
CA LEU A 177 -19.09 -15.00 16.18
C LEU A 177 -18.70 -14.26 14.90
N TYR A 178 -18.37 -15.01 13.85
CA TYR A 178 -18.19 -14.47 12.51
C TYR A 178 -19.49 -14.60 11.72
N ILE A 179 -20.04 -13.47 11.28
CA ILE A 179 -21.22 -13.41 10.41
C ILE A 179 -20.77 -12.89 9.06
N GLY A 180 -20.84 -13.75 8.03
CA GLY A 180 -20.61 -13.34 6.65
C GLY A 180 -21.81 -12.54 6.15
N ILE A 181 -21.59 -11.31 5.69
CA ILE A 181 -22.62 -10.46 5.08
C ILE A 181 -22.25 -10.29 3.59
N PRO A 182 -22.72 -11.17 2.68
CA PRO A 182 -22.25 -11.21 1.29
C PRO A 182 -22.99 -10.23 0.37
N PHE A 183 -23.46 -9.09 0.89
CA PHE A 183 -24.18 -8.11 0.08
C PHE A 183 -23.23 -7.05 -0.45
N CYS A 184 -22.99 -7.06 -1.76
CA CYS A 184 -22.32 -5.97 -2.45
C CYS A 184 -23.15 -5.60 -3.68
N SER A 185 -23.64 -4.37 -3.75
CA SER A 185 -24.52 -3.90 -4.85
C SER A 185 -23.85 -3.98 -6.23
N THR A 186 -22.51 -4.01 -6.25
CA THR A 186 -21.69 -4.14 -7.45
C THR A 186 -20.52 -5.09 -7.20
N ARG A 187 -20.09 -5.87 -8.20
CA ARG A 187 -18.86 -6.67 -8.09
C ARG A 187 -17.69 -5.92 -8.73
N CYS A 188 -16.67 -5.56 -7.95
CA CYS A 188 -15.46 -4.99 -8.53
C CYS A 188 -14.75 -6.04 -9.41
N SER A 189 -14.13 -5.62 -10.51
CA SER A 189 -13.41 -6.51 -11.45
C SER A 189 -12.31 -7.35 -10.78
N TYR A 190 -11.75 -6.86 -9.67
CA TYR A 190 -10.70 -7.50 -8.89
C TYR A 190 -11.20 -8.19 -7.61
N CYS A 191 -12.51 -8.19 -7.34
CA CYS A 191 -13.05 -8.69 -6.07
C CYS A 191 -13.12 -10.22 -6.06
N SER A 192 -12.33 -10.83 -5.17
CA SER A 192 -12.30 -12.28 -4.89
C SER A 192 -13.25 -12.71 -3.77
N PHE A 193 -13.91 -11.77 -3.09
CA PHE A 193 -14.90 -12.09 -2.06
C PHE A 193 -16.21 -12.58 -2.68
N ILE A 194 -16.86 -13.49 -1.96
CA ILE A 194 -18.21 -13.96 -2.28
C ILE A 194 -19.16 -12.76 -2.12
N THR A 195 -19.73 -12.30 -3.24
CA THR A 195 -20.58 -11.11 -3.32
C THR A 195 -22.05 -11.45 -3.56
N GLN A 196 -22.37 -12.75 -3.58
CA GLN A 196 -23.68 -13.34 -3.80
C GLN A 196 -23.76 -14.65 -3.02
N ASP A 197 -24.94 -15.07 -2.59
CA ASP A 197 -25.12 -16.35 -1.90
C ASP A 197 -24.69 -17.53 -2.77
N ALA A 198 -24.21 -18.60 -2.13
CA ALA A 198 -23.98 -19.87 -2.80
C ALA A 198 -25.34 -20.55 -3.05
N THR A 199 -26.06 -20.08 -4.08
CA THR A 199 -27.21 -20.79 -4.67
C THR A 199 -26.76 -21.87 -5.63
#